data_AF-C7DCH3-F1
#
_entry.id   AF-C7DCH3-F1
#
_cell.length_a   1.000
_cell.length_b   1.000
_cell.length_c   1.000
_cell.angle_alpha   90.00
_cell.angle_beta   90.00
_cell.angle_gamma   90.00
#
_symmetry.space_group_name_H-M   'P 1'
#
loop_
_entity.id
_entity.type
_entity.pdbx_description
1 polymer ?
#
loop_
_entity_poly.entity_id
_entity_poly.type
_entity_poly.pdbx_seq_one_letter_code
_entity_poly.pdbx_strand_id
1 'polypeptide(L)' 'MSQITDVSQLEAIYGTPGEASVIKVTDHLNETYTRWISASRFCILSTVGPKGTDASPRGDDGMVIRIEDNRTLALPD' A
#
# COMPACT_ATOMS: atom_id res chain seq x y z
N MET A 1 23.22 4.59 15.67
CA MET A 1 21.78 4.93 15.68
C MET A 1 21.17 4.29 16.92
N SER A 2 20.44 5.04 17.74
CA SER A 2 19.70 4.47 18.88
C SER A 2 18.46 3.73 18.37
N GLN A 3 18.08 2.65 19.05
CA GLN A 3 16.86 1.91 18.72
C GLN A 3 15.63 2.78 19.03
N ILE A 4 14.66 2.80 18.11
CA ILE A 4 13.35 3.43 18.30
C ILE A 4 12.44 2.44 19.02
N THR A 5 11.89 2.84 20.17
CA THR A 5 11.09 1.94 21.04
C THR A 5 9.62 2.30 21.10
N ASP A 6 9.22 3.47 20.59
CA ASP A 6 7.83 3.90 20.54
C ASP A 6 7.56 4.85 19.34
N VAL A 7 6.28 5.07 19.04
CA VAL A 7 5.85 5.84 17.86
C VAL A 7 6.26 7.32 17.95
N SER A 8 6.27 7.94 19.13
CA SER A 8 6.61 9.36 19.28
C SER A 8 8.06 9.66 18.93
N GLN A 9 8.98 8.72 19.22
CA GLN A 9 10.38 8.81 18.80
C GLN A 9 10.53 8.78 17.28
N LEU A 10 9.71 7.96 16.59
CA LEU A 10 9.68 7.91 15.13
C LEU A 10 9.12 9.21 14.55
N GLU A 11 8.00 9.69 15.09
CA GLU A 11 7.35 10.93 14.67
C GLU A 11 8.27 12.14 14.85
N ALA A 12 9.09 12.18 15.90
CA ALA A 12 10.08 13.23 16.10
C ALA A 12 11.17 13.27 15.01
N ILE A 13 11.47 12.13 14.36
CA ILE A 13 12.45 12.05 13.26
C ILE A 13 11.83 12.55 11.95
N TYR A 14 10.59 12.15 11.65
CA TYR A 14 9.93 12.49 10.39
C TYR A 14 9.25 13.87 10.41
N GLY A 15 8.80 14.34 11.58
CA GLY A 15 8.07 15.59 11.74
C GLY A 15 6.72 15.58 11.03
N THR A 16 6.20 16.78 10.75
CA THR A 16 4.94 16.96 10.00
C THR A 16 5.20 16.86 8.50
N PRO A 17 4.39 16.09 7.74
CA PRO A 17 4.50 16.05 6.29
C PRO A 17 4.35 17.43 5.66
N GLY A 18 5.24 17.77 4.73
CA GLY A 18 5.10 18.99 3.92
C GLY A 18 3.88 18.96 3.00
N GLU A 19 3.42 20.13 2.56
CA GLU A 19 2.20 20.30 1.77
C GLU A 19 2.13 19.39 0.54
N ALA A 20 3.21 19.30 -0.25
CA ALA A 20 3.25 18.44 -1.44
C ALA A 20 3.06 16.95 -1.12
N SER A 21 3.50 16.48 0.06
CA SER A 21 3.30 15.10 0.50
C SER A 21 1.85 14.83 0.90
N VAL A 22 1.13 15.84 1.37
CA VAL A 22 -0.29 15.75 1.70
C VAL A 22 -1.13 15.84 0.44
N ILE A 23 -0.85 16.79 -0.46
CA ILE A 23 -1.61 17.00 -1.70
C ILE A 23 -1.60 15.76 -2.60
N LYS A 24 -0.50 15.01 -2.65
CA LYS A 24 -0.39 13.82 -3.50
C LYS A 24 -1.16 12.59 -2.97
N VAL A 25 -1.77 12.67 -1.78
CA VAL A 25 -2.59 11.58 -1.24
C VAL A 25 -3.90 11.52 -2.01
N THR A 26 -4.28 10.34 -2.46
CA THR A 26 -5.55 10.09 -3.14
C THR A 26 -6.17 8.79 -2.64
N ASP A 27 -7.50 8.78 -2.57
CA ASP A 27 -8.32 7.65 -2.14
C ASP A 27 -8.87 6.81 -3.31
N HIS A 28 -8.40 7.11 -4.53
CA HIS A 28 -8.79 6.43 -5.76
C HIS A 28 -7.59 6.27 -6.69
N LEU A 29 -7.71 5.33 -7.63
CA LEU A 29 -6.72 5.08 -8.66
C LEU A 29 -6.73 6.21 -9.67
N ASN A 30 -5.56 6.85 -9.84
CA ASN A 30 -5.29 7.69 -10.99
C ASN A 30 -4.71 6.85 -12.15
N GLU A 31 -4.56 7.47 -13.32
CA GLU A 31 -4.07 6.79 -14.52
C GLU A 31 -2.68 6.14 -14.34
N THR A 32 -1.82 6.74 -13.52
CA THR A 32 -0.49 6.18 -13.22
C THR A 32 -0.60 4.91 -12.36
N TYR A 33 -1.48 4.92 -11.36
CA TYR A 33 -1.71 3.77 -10.48
C TYR A 33 -2.37 2.62 -11.24
N THR A 34 -3.36 2.92 -12.08
CA THR A 34 -3.98 1.93 -12.96
C THR A 34 -2.94 1.26 -13.86
N ARG A 35 -2.09 2.05 -14.54
CA ARG A 35 -1.02 1.51 -15.39
C ARG A 35 -0.05 0.63 -14.62
N TRP A 36 0.33 1.03 -13.42
CA TRP A 36 1.29 0.27 -12.61
C TRP A 36 0.68 -1.05 -12.10
N ILE A 37 -0.55 -1.02 -11.59
CA ILE A 37 -1.24 -2.22 -11.10
C ILE A 37 -1.50 -3.18 -12.26
N SER A 38 -1.97 -2.70 -13.43
CA SER A 38 -2.21 -3.55 -14.60
C SER A 38 -0.95 -4.20 -15.17
N ALA A 39 0.23 -3.61 -14.94
CA ALA A 39 1.51 -4.22 -15.32
C ALA A 39 2.05 -5.20 -14.26
N SER A 40 1.46 -5.23 -13.06
CA SER A 40 1.96 -6.02 -11.93
C SER A 40 1.42 -7.44 -11.97
N ARG A 41 2.32 -8.41 -11.81
CA ARG A 41 2.02 -9.85 -11.72
C ARG A 41 2.16 -10.40 -10.31
N PHE A 42 2.52 -9.54 -9.37
CA PHE A 42 2.79 -9.91 -7.98
C PHE A 42 2.44 -8.77 -7.04
N CYS A 43 1.90 -9.08 -5.86
CA CYS A 43 1.76 -8.15 -4.75
C CYS A 43 1.88 -8.87 -3.40
N ILE A 44 2.06 -8.11 -2.33
CA ILE A 44 1.93 -8.61 -0.96
C ILE A 44 0.62 -8.08 -0.39
N LEU A 45 -0.28 -8.97 0.03
CA LEU A 45 -1.46 -8.59 0.80
C LEU A 45 -1.14 -8.73 2.28
N SER A 46 -1.21 -7.63 3.01
CA SER A 46 -1.04 -7.62 4.46
C SER A 46 -2.35 -7.27 5.17
N THR A 47 -2.68 -8.04 6.20
CA THR A 47 -3.82 -7.80 7.08
C THR A 47 -3.39 -7.83 8.54
N VAL A 48 -4.09 -7.10 9.40
CA VAL A 48 -3.77 -7.02 10.84
C VAL A 48 -4.93 -7.62 11.63
N GLY A 49 -4.63 -8.62 12.46
CA GLY A 49 -5.58 -9.26 13.35
C GLY A 49 -5.10 -9.27 14.81
N PRO A 50 -5.82 -9.94 15.73
CA PRO A 50 -5.48 -9.97 17.15
C PRO A 50 -4.10 -10.58 17.48
N LYS A 51 -3.52 -11.35 16.55
CA LYS A 51 -2.21 -11.99 16.68
C LYS A 51 -1.07 -11.21 16.02
N GLY A 52 -1.36 -10.02 15.50
CA GLY A 52 -0.41 -9.19 14.77
C GLY A 52 -0.68 -9.14 13.26
N THR A 53 0.35 -8.79 12.51
CA THR A 53 0.31 -8.60 11.06
C THR A 53 0.68 -9.88 10.33
N ASP A 54 -0.16 -10.29 9.38
CA ASP A 54 0.16 -11.34 8.40
C ASP A 54 0.39 -10.69 7.04
N ALA A 55 1.30 -11.25 6.25
CA ALA A 55 1.63 -10.76 4.91
C ALA A 55 1.84 -11.95 3.97
N SER A 56 0.93 -12.11 3.01
CA SER A 56 0.95 -13.22 2.05
C SER A 56 1.30 -12.72 0.65
N PRO A 57 2.22 -13.40 -0.07
CA PRO A 57 2.45 -13.14 -1.48
C PRO A 57 1.26 -13.56 -2.34
N ARG A 58 0.96 -12.77 -3.37
CA ARG A 58 -0.10 -13.02 -4.34
C ARG A 58 0.45 -12.84 -5.75
N GLY A 59 -0.03 -13.64 -6.69
CA GLY A 59 0.40 -13.61 -8.08
C GLY A 59 0.39 -15.00 -8.71
N ASP A 60 0.16 -15.05 -10.02
CA ASP A 60 0.16 -16.26 -10.84
C ASP A 60 0.43 -15.85 -12.32
N ASP A 61 -0.06 -16.63 -13.28
CA ASP A 61 -0.03 -16.23 -14.68
C ASP A 61 -0.92 -15.01 -14.97
N GLY A 62 -0.37 -14.03 -15.69
CA GLY A 62 -1.04 -12.76 -15.94
C GLY A 62 -0.99 -11.75 -14.79
N MET A 63 -2.05 -10.94 -14.67
CA MET A 63 -2.13 -9.81 -13.73
C MET A 63 -2.54 -10.26 -12.33
N VAL A 64 -1.94 -9.69 -11.29
CA VAL A 64 -2.27 -10.04 -9.90
C VAL A 64 -3.59 -9.44 -9.42
N ILE A 65 -4.03 -8.33 -10.00
CA ILE A 65 -5.25 -7.63 -9.60
C ILE A 65 -6.07 -7.30 -10.85
N ARG A 66 -7.38 -7.53 -10.78
CA ARG A 66 -8.35 -6.97 -11.73
C ARG A 66 -8.87 -5.64 -11.20
N ILE A 67 -8.82 -4.60 -12.03
CA ILE A 67 -9.36 -3.27 -11.71
C ILE A 67 -10.81 -3.24 -12.22
N GLU A 68 -11.78 -3.12 -11.32
CA GLU A 68 -13.19 -3.00 -11.72
C GLU A 68 -13.55 -1.54 -12.03
N ASP A 69 -13.09 -0.62 -11.19
CA ASP A 69 -13.24 0.83 -11.38
C ASP A 69 -12.12 1.59 -10.63
N ASN A 70 -12.20 2.92 -10.56
CA ASN A 70 -11.17 3.73 -9.92
C ASN A 70 -11.11 3.61 -8.37
N ARG A 71 -12.05 2.90 -7.75
CA ARG A 71 -12.15 2.70 -6.30
C ARG A 71 -12.31 1.23 -5.90
N THR A 72 -12.42 0.32 -6.87
CA THR A 72 -12.67 -1.09 -6.63
C THR A 72 -11.61 -1.96 -7.32
N LEU A 73 -10.91 -2.75 -6.51
CA LEU A 73 -9.93 -3.75 -6.95
C LEU A 73 -10.42 -5.15 -6.57
N ALA A 74 -10.31 -6.10 -7.50
CA ALA A 74 -10.58 -7.51 -7.26
C ALA A 74 -9.26 -8.30 -7.28
N LEU A 75 -8.95 -8.93 -6.14
CA LEU A 75 -7.83 -9.86 -6.00
C LEU A 75 -8.36 -11.29 -6.19
N PRO A 76 -7.86 -12.05 -7.17
CA PRO A 76 -8.16 -13.48 -7.30
C PRO A 76 -7.71 -14.24 -6.05
N ASP A 77 -8.47 -15.28 -5.66
CA ASP A 77 -8.14 -16.16 -4.53
C ASP A 77 -6.97 -17.10 -4.84
#